data_AF-A0A2T4VTQ8-F1
#
_entry.id   AF-A0A2T4VTQ8-F1
#
_cell.length_a   1.000
_cell.length_b   1.000
_cell.length_c   1.000
_cell.angle_alpha   90.00
_cell.angle_beta   90.00
_cell.angle_gamma   90.00
#
_symmetry.space_group_name_H-M   'P 1'
#
loop_
_entity.id
_entity.type
_entity.pdbx_description
1 polymer ?
#
loop_
_entity_poly.entity_id
_entity_poly.type
_entity_poly.pdbx_seq_one_letter_code
_entity_poly.pdbx_strand_id
1 'polypeptide(L)'
;MQHPSNVVFLDTVNLYKIVEEGKLGDPERLPRFVRLLRPDITDTDALVLFELKPDNEESRREGREQAGRYLAVLNEAVEPDKKLAGGTGFEGSLFLEFENGGALWQLSWRTPEPGVTLYRWSYRRKKPDASWEERAAQQEEELPRKEIAQHGELAEQAIRAAYDKSEWPKGFQGQVYLPVDCR
;
A
#
# COMPACT_ATOMS: atom_id res chain seq x y z
N MET A 1 4.53 10.81 13.31
CA MET A 1 3.58 9.72 13.03
C MET A 1 3.56 8.77 14.20
N GLN A 2 2.45 8.75 14.94
CA GLN A 2 2.08 7.58 15.73
C GLN A 2 1.50 6.60 14.73
N HIS A 3 2.26 5.55 14.38
CA HIS A 3 1.65 4.39 13.77
C HIS A 3 0.67 3.82 14.80
N PRO A 4 -0.55 3.39 14.42
CA PRO A 4 -1.31 2.54 15.33
C PRO A 4 -0.39 1.37 15.68
N SER A 5 -0.32 1.03 16.97
CA SER A 5 0.48 -0.07 17.52
C SER A 5 -0.06 -1.44 17.09
N ASN A 6 -0.72 -1.48 15.94
CA ASN A 6 -1.40 -2.64 15.42
C ASN A 6 -0.38 -3.69 15.01
N VAL A 7 -0.65 -4.95 15.33
CA VAL A 7 0.10 -6.08 14.79
C VAL A 7 -0.28 -6.24 13.32
N VAL A 8 0.59 -5.72 12.44
CA VAL A 8 0.41 -5.75 10.98
C VAL A 8 1.44 -6.69 10.35
N PHE A 9 0.96 -7.60 9.51
CA PHE A 9 1.74 -8.50 8.68
C PHE A 9 1.67 -8.07 7.22
N LEU A 10 2.80 -8.14 6.52
CA LEU A 10 2.92 -7.82 5.09
C LEU A 10 3.10 -9.09 4.25
N ASP A 11 3.09 -8.94 2.93
CA ASP A 11 3.25 -9.97 1.88
C ASP A 11 4.47 -10.92 2.02
N THR A 12 5.41 -10.60 2.91
CA THR A 12 6.54 -11.47 3.25
C THR A 12 6.18 -12.57 4.26
N VAL A 13 5.05 -12.44 4.96
CA VAL A 13 4.58 -13.36 5.99
C VAL A 13 3.43 -14.20 5.46
N ASN A 14 3.45 -15.50 5.74
CA ASN A 14 2.45 -16.43 5.25
C ASN A 14 1.31 -16.66 6.25
N LEU A 15 0.19 -17.25 5.80
CA LEU A 15 -1.00 -17.46 6.64
C LEU A 15 -0.71 -18.27 7.90
N TYR A 16 0.20 -19.25 7.86
CA TYR A 16 0.58 -20.02 9.06
C TYR A 16 1.12 -19.09 10.16
N LYS A 17 2.09 -18.25 9.79
CA LYS A 17 2.71 -17.29 10.72
C LYS A 17 1.73 -16.21 11.17
N ILE A 18 0.86 -15.74 10.27
CA ILE A 18 -0.16 -14.75 10.63
C ILE A 18 -1.08 -15.31 11.73
N VAL A 19 -1.53 -16.57 11.61
CA VAL A 19 -2.38 -17.19 12.64
C VAL A 19 -1.63 -17.43 13.94
N GLU A 20 -0.38 -17.92 13.85
CA GLU A 20 0.48 -18.22 15.00
C GLU A 20 0.91 -16.96 15.77
N GLU A 21 1.59 -16.03 15.08
CA GLU A 21 2.15 -14.82 15.66
C GLU A 21 1.07 -13.78 16.00
N GLY A 22 -0.01 -13.72 15.18
CA GLY A 22 -1.19 -12.88 15.43
C GLY A 22 -2.13 -13.45 16.51
N LYS A 23 -1.82 -14.62 17.07
CA LYS A 23 -2.62 -15.29 18.13
C LYS A 23 -4.10 -15.40 17.78
N LEU A 24 -4.38 -15.71 16.51
CA LEU A 24 -5.74 -15.72 15.98
C LEU A 24 -6.46 -17.06 16.21
N GLY A 25 -5.71 -18.16 16.37
CA GLY A 25 -6.26 -19.50 16.55
C GLY A 25 -5.20 -20.57 16.35
N ASP A 26 -5.60 -21.70 15.75
CA ASP A 26 -4.72 -22.83 15.52
C ASP A 26 -4.25 -22.88 14.05
N PRO A 27 -2.97 -22.57 13.77
CA PRO A 27 -2.44 -22.57 12.41
C PRO A 27 -2.40 -23.98 11.78
N GLU A 28 -2.45 -25.05 12.59
CA GLU A 28 -2.48 -26.42 12.08
C GLU A 28 -3.80 -26.76 11.37
N ARG A 29 -4.88 -26.02 11.65
CA ARG A 29 -6.16 -26.14 10.95
C ARG A 29 -6.11 -25.68 9.50
N LEU A 30 -5.11 -24.90 9.12
CA LEU A 30 -4.91 -24.51 7.72
C LEU A 30 -4.42 -25.70 6.88
N PRO A 31 -4.98 -25.93 5.68
CA PRO A 31 -4.45 -26.91 4.75
C PRO A 31 -2.99 -26.64 4.39
N ARG A 32 -2.18 -27.70 4.20
CA ARG A 32 -0.72 -27.61 4.03
C ARG A 32 -0.26 -26.57 2.99
N PHE A 33 -0.90 -26.52 1.82
CA PHE A 33 -0.52 -25.57 0.77
C PHE A 33 -1.07 -24.16 1.02
N VAL A 34 -2.20 -24.05 1.71
CA VAL A 34 -2.83 -22.77 2.07
C VAL A 34 -1.96 -22.00 3.07
N ARG A 35 -1.28 -22.71 3.99
CA ARG A 35 -0.32 -22.13 4.93
C ARG A 35 0.74 -21.22 4.28
N LEU A 36 1.05 -21.45 3.00
CA LEU A 36 2.09 -20.72 2.26
C LEU A 36 1.59 -19.46 1.58
N LEU A 37 0.28 -19.25 1.49
CA LEU A 37 -0.32 -18.07 0.90
C LEU A 37 0.05 -16.81 1.68
N ARG A 38 0.12 -15.68 0.99
CA ARG A 38 0.62 -14.41 1.51
C ARG A 38 -0.29 -13.28 1.05
N PRO A 39 -1.16 -12.77 1.93
CA PRO A 39 -1.92 -11.58 1.66
C PRO A 39 -1.03 -10.34 1.74
N ASP A 40 -1.38 -9.29 1.01
CA ASP A 40 -0.51 -8.10 0.92
C ASP A 40 -0.40 -7.36 2.26
N ILE A 41 -1.53 -7.20 2.96
CA ILE A 41 -1.59 -6.61 4.31
C ILE A 41 -2.61 -7.37 5.14
N THR A 42 -2.22 -7.76 6.35
CA THR A 42 -3.14 -8.27 7.38
C THR A 42 -2.91 -7.54 8.70
N ASP A 43 -3.93 -6.84 9.19
CA ASP A 43 -3.94 -6.19 10.50
C ASP A 43 -4.75 -7.05 11.46
N THR A 44 -4.07 -7.71 12.40
CA THR A 44 -4.73 -8.65 13.33
C THR A 44 -5.37 -7.97 14.52
N ASP A 45 -5.06 -6.71 14.78
CA ASP A 45 -5.71 -5.94 15.85
C ASP A 45 -7.03 -5.34 15.35
N ALA A 46 -7.06 -4.87 14.11
CA ALA A 46 -8.28 -4.43 13.44
C ALA A 46 -9.09 -5.59 12.82
N LEU A 47 -8.53 -6.81 12.80
CA LEU A 47 -9.11 -8.01 12.17
C LEU A 47 -9.50 -7.78 10.70
N VAL A 48 -8.59 -7.16 9.93
CA VAL A 48 -8.80 -6.87 8.51
C VAL A 48 -7.66 -7.33 7.63
N LEU A 49 -7.99 -7.64 6.39
CA LEU A 49 -7.04 -7.99 5.33
C LEU A 49 -7.26 -7.08 4.12
N PHE A 50 -6.16 -6.74 3.43
CA PHE A 50 -6.19 -6.03 2.17
C PHE A 50 -5.29 -6.70 1.13
N GLU A 51 -5.78 -6.75 -0.10
CA GLU A 51 -5.01 -6.99 -1.32
C GLU A 51 -4.76 -5.66 -2.02
N LEU A 52 -3.51 -5.40 -2.37
CA LEU A 52 -3.08 -4.23 -3.12
C LEU A 52 -3.03 -4.58 -4.61
N LYS A 53 -3.72 -3.80 -5.43
CA LYS A 53 -3.82 -4.05 -6.88
C LYS A 53 -3.72 -2.74 -7.68
N PRO A 54 -3.18 -2.75 -8.91
CA PRO A 54 -3.26 -1.58 -9.78
C PRO A 54 -4.72 -1.17 -10.03
N ASP A 55 -4.99 0.13 -10.16
CA ASP A 55 -6.35 0.66 -10.39
C ASP A 55 -6.83 0.42 -11.83
N ASN A 56 -7.24 -0.83 -12.11
CA ASN A 56 -7.94 -1.25 -13.31
C ASN A 56 -8.94 -2.37 -12.98
N GLU A 57 -9.90 -2.62 -13.88
CA GLU A 57 -11.00 -3.55 -13.63
C GLU A 57 -10.56 -5.02 -13.49
N GLU A 58 -9.57 -5.45 -14.27
CA GLU A 58 -9.04 -6.81 -14.22
C GLU A 58 -8.35 -7.07 -12.87
N SER A 59 -7.41 -6.21 -12.48
CA SER A 59 -6.72 -6.32 -11.20
C SER A 59 -7.66 -6.18 -10.01
N ARG A 60 -8.73 -5.38 -10.14
CA ARG A 60 -9.79 -5.31 -9.14
C ARG A 60 -10.53 -6.65 -8.97
N ARG A 61 -10.90 -7.29 -10.08
CA ARG A 61 -11.55 -8.62 -10.04
C ARG A 61 -10.62 -9.67 -9.41
N GLU A 62 -9.36 -9.69 -9.80
CA GLU A 62 -8.34 -10.57 -9.22
C GLU A 62 -8.16 -10.35 -7.72
N GLY A 63 -8.06 -9.09 -7.29
CA GLY A 63 -7.99 -8.74 -5.87
C GLY A 63 -9.19 -9.23 -5.07
N ARG A 64 -10.40 -9.10 -5.61
CA ARG A 64 -11.62 -9.61 -4.96
C ARG A 64 -11.56 -11.12 -4.77
N GLU A 65 -11.15 -11.86 -5.80
CA GLU A 65 -11.02 -13.31 -5.73
C GLU A 65 -9.95 -13.74 -4.73
N GLN A 66 -8.79 -13.08 -4.73
CA GLN A 66 -7.69 -13.38 -3.82
C GLN A 66 -8.06 -13.08 -2.37
N ALA A 67 -8.55 -11.87 -2.07
CA ALA A 67 -8.99 -11.48 -0.74
C ALA A 67 -10.09 -12.42 -0.22
N GLY A 68 -11.07 -12.76 -1.06
CA GLY A 68 -12.14 -13.69 -0.70
C GLY A 68 -11.62 -15.09 -0.37
N ARG A 69 -10.66 -15.62 -1.14
CA ARG A 69 -10.03 -16.92 -0.87
C ARG A 69 -9.26 -16.90 0.45
N TYR A 70 -8.47 -15.85 0.70
CA TYR A 70 -7.71 -15.72 1.94
C TYR A 70 -8.61 -15.61 3.16
N LEU A 71 -9.66 -14.78 3.10
CA LEU A 71 -10.61 -14.64 4.20
C LEU A 71 -11.37 -15.95 4.47
N ALA A 72 -11.78 -16.67 3.44
CA ALA A 72 -12.48 -17.94 3.60
C ALA A 72 -11.63 -18.96 4.36
N VAL A 73 -10.38 -19.19 3.91
CA VAL A 73 -9.50 -20.20 4.52
C VAL A 73 -8.95 -19.77 5.89
N LEU A 74 -8.62 -18.49 6.06
CA LEU A 74 -8.09 -18.00 7.33
C LEU A 74 -9.18 -18.07 8.41
N ASN A 75 -10.42 -17.70 8.09
CA ASN A 75 -11.53 -17.77 9.05
C ASN A 75 -11.94 -19.19 9.45
N GLU A 76 -11.46 -20.23 8.76
CA GLU A 76 -11.60 -21.62 9.19
C GLU A 76 -10.59 -22.02 10.28
N ALA A 77 -9.47 -21.30 10.41
CA ALA A 77 -8.40 -21.61 11.36
C ALA A 77 -8.40 -20.73 12.62
N VAL A 78 -9.03 -19.55 12.55
CA VAL A 78 -9.11 -18.59 13.67
C VAL A 78 -10.27 -18.89 14.63
N GLU A 79 -10.20 -18.29 15.83
CA GLU A 79 -11.24 -18.33 16.84
C GLU A 79 -12.50 -17.53 16.38
N PRO A 80 -13.71 -17.92 16.82
CA PRO A 80 -14.96 -17.29 16.34
C PRO A 80 -15.06 -15.77 16.53
N ASP A 81 -14.47 -15.23 17.59
CA ASP A 81 -14.41 -13.81 17.94
C ASP A 81 -13.27 -13.06 17.25
N LYS A 82 -12.39 -13.77 16.54
CA LYS A 82 -11.23 -13.24 15.82
C LYS A 82 -11.34 -13.44 14.31
N LYS A 83 -12.56 -13.50 13.79
CA LYS A 83 -12.78 -13.58 12.35
C LYS A 83 -12.38 -12.28 11.68
N LEU A 84 -11.58 -12.41 10.63
CA LEU A 84 -11.15 -11.29 9.81
C LEU A 84 -12.20 -10.94 8.75
N ALA A 85 -12.24 -9.68 8.37
CA ALA A 85 -13.02 -9.15 7.25
C ALA A 85 -12.12 -8.48 6.21
N GLY A 86 -12.68 -8.16 5.04
CA GLY A 86 -12.01 -7.26 4.11
C GLY A 86 -11.99 -5.85 4.69
N GLY A 87 -10.82 -5.23 4.77
CA GLY A 87 -10.71 -3.88 5.30
C GLY A 87 -11.36 -2.83 4.39
N THR A 88 -11.72 -1.67 4.96
CA THR A 88 -12.42 -0.58 4.26
C THR A 88 -11.84 0.78 4.64
N GLY A 89 -12.09 1.80 3.84
CA GLY A 89 -11.73 3.19 4.19
C GLY A 89 -10.22 3.45 4.20
N PHE A 90 -9.41 2.57 3.58
CA PHE A 90 -7.99 2.80 3.42
C PHE A 90 -7.74 3.55 2.10
N GLU A 91 -7.61 4.86 2.23
CA GLU A 91 -7.46 5.78 1.12
C GLU A 91 -6.47 6.89 1.45
N GLY A 92 -5.81 7.42 0.42
CA GLY A 92 -4.80 8.44 0.61
C GLY A 92 -3.97 8.68 -0.64
N SER A 93 -3.05 9.63 -0.51
CA SER A 93 -2.09 9.94 -1.56
C SER A 93 -0.76 10.41 -0.99
N LEU A 94 0.29 10.09 -1.71
CA LEU A 94 1.66 10.50 -1.48
C LEU A 94 2.15 11.27 -2.71
N PHE A 95 2.86 12.38 -2.50
CA PHE A 95 3.51 13.11 -3.57
C PHE A 95 5.03 13.07 -3.44
N LEU A 96 5.71 12.92 -4.57
CA LEU A 96 7.16 13.05 -4.71
C LEU A 96 7.48 14.19 -5.65
N GLU A 97 8.14 15.20 -5.13
CA GLU A 97 8.65 16.33 -5.89
C GLU A 97 10.17 16.19 -6.08
N PHE A 98 10.64 16.29 -7.32
CA PHE A 98 12.06 16.34 -7.65
C PHE A 98 12.54 17.79 -7.88
N GLU A 99 13.80 18.12 -7.55
CA GLU A 99 14.36 19.49 -7.54
C GLU A 99 14.23 20.26 -8.87
N ASN A 100 14.28 21.59 -8.76
CA ASN A 100 14.16 22.57 -9.86
C ASN A 100 12.81 22.52 -10.61
N GLY A 101 11.70 22.36 -9.88
CA GLY A 101 10.37 22.21 -10.47
C GLY A 101 10.28 20.95 -11.34
N GLY A 102 10.96 19.88 -10.94
CA GLY A 102 10.97 18.58 -11.62
C GLY A 102 9.58 17.96 -11.77
N ALA A 103 9.56 16.72 -12.24
CA ALA A 103 8.34 15.93 -12.26
C ALA A 103 7.69 15.91 -10.86
N LEU A 104 6.36 15.91 -10.82
CA LEU A 104 5.61 15.64 -9.60
C LEU A 104 4.94 14.28 -9.78
N TRP A 105 5.41 13.28 -9.03
CA TRP A 105 4.79 11.95 -9.02
C TRP A 105 3.78 11.90 -7.89
N GLN A 106 2.68 11.22 -8.11
CA GLN A 106 1.69 10.96 -7.09
C GLN A 106 1.36 9.47 -7.07
N LEU A 107 1.48 8.84 -5.90
CA LEU A 107 0.87 7.56 -5.62
C LEU A 107 -0.45 7.83 -4.90
N SER A 108 -1.56 7.42 -5.51
CA SER A 108 -2.88 7.46 -4.87
C SER A 108 -3.38 6.05 -4.63
N TRP A 109 -4.08 5.82 -3.52
CA TRP A 109 -4.76 4.56 -3.25
C TRP A 109 -6.15 4.78 -2.65
N ARG A 110 -7.02 3.79 -2.86
CA ARG A 110 -8.40 3.77 -2.36
C ARG A 110 -8.89 2.34 -2.21
N THR A 111 -9.78 2.09 -1.27
CA THR A 111 -10.43 0.78 -1.07
C THR A 111 -11.89 0.83 -1.55
N PRO A 112 -12.16 0.62 -2.86
CA PRO A 112 -13.52 0.72 -3.39
C PRO A 112 -14.43 -0.43 -2.99
N GLU A 113 -13.88 -1.54 -2.52
CA GLU A 113 -14.63 -2.68 -1.98
C GLU A 113 -13.83 -3.36 -0.86
N PRO A 114 -14.51 -4.04 0.09
CA PRO A 114 -13.85 -4.64 1.24
C PRO A 114 -12.70 -5.56 0.84
N GLY A 115 -11.52 -5.29 1.40
CA GLY A 115 -10.31 -6.10 1.23
C GLY A 115 -9.56 -5.88 -0.09
N VAL A 116 -9.98 -4.94 -0.93
CA VAL A 116 -9.27 -4.63 -2.18
C VAL A 116 -8.91 -3.15 -2.20
N THR A 117 -7.63 -2.86 -2.07
CA THR A 117 -7.08 -1.51 -2.19
C THR A 117 -6.44 -1.36 -3.56
N LEU A 118 -6.97 -0.42 -4.34
CA LEU A 118 -6.44 -0.08 -5.64
C LEU A 118 -5.44 1.05 -5.52
N TYR A 119 -4.29 0.94 -6.17
CA TYR A 119 -3.28 1.98 -6.23
C TYR A 119 -3.00 2.42 -7.67
N ARG A 120 -2.61 3.68 -7.83
CA ARG A 120 -2.23 4.27 -9.11
C ARG A 120 -1.07 5.23 -8.92
N TRP A 121 -0.07 5.10 -9.80
CA TRP A 121 0.95 6.12 -10.00
C TRP A 121 0.50 7.06 -11.10
N SER A 122 0.57 8.36 -10.83
CA SER A 122 0.37 9.41 -11.83
C SER A 122 1.55 10.38 -11.83
N TYR A 123 1.65 11.11 -12.94
CA TYR A 123 2.72 12.03 -13.24
C TYR A 123 2.13 13.38 -13.62
N ARG A 124 2.72 14.45 -13.11
CA ARG A 124 2.44 15.81 -13.54
C ARG A 124 3.74 16.45 -14.03
N ARG A 125 3.64 17.12 -15.18
CA ARG A 125 4.80 17.61 -15.92
C ARG A 125 5.56 18.66 -15.11
N LYS A 126 6.88 18.64 -15.29
CA LYS A 126 7.77 19.71 -14.87
C LYS A 126 7.24 21.06 -15.36
N LYS A 127 6.98 21.97 -14.42
CA LYS A 127 6.69 23.38 -14.69
C LYS A 127 7.65 24.20 -13.84
N PRO A 128 8.70 24.78 -14.45
CA PRO A 128 9.63 25.65 -13.74
C PRO A 128 8.90 26.76 -13.00
N ASP A 129 9.38 27.10 -11.81
CA ASP A 129 8.89 28.20 -10.96
C ASP A 129 7.41 28.09 -10.52
N ALA A 130 6.75 26.96 -10.78
CA ALA A 130 5.40 26.71 -10.30
C ALA A 130 5.40 26.20 -8.86
N SER A 131 4.51 26.77 -8.06
CA SER A 131 4.19 26.29 -6.71
C SER A 131 3.70 24.83 -6.74
N TRP A 132 3.67 24.20 -5.56
CA TRP A 132 3.16 22.84 -5.44
C TRP A 132 1.66 22.78 -5.77
N GLU A 133 0.88 23.79 -5.37
CA GLU A 133 -0.56 23.88 -5.64
C GLU A 133 -0.84 23.96 -7.14
N GLU A 134 -0.09 24.82 -7.85
CA GLU A 134 -0.21 24.97 -9.30
C GLU A 134 0.14 23.69 -10.06
N ARG A 135 1.10 22.91 -9.55
CA ARG A 135 1.45 21.62 -10.15
C ARG A 135 0.43 20.56 -9.78
N ALA A 136 -0.04 20.48 -8.55
CA ALA A 136 -1.08 19.53 -8.13
C ALA A 136 -2.39 19.74 -8.93
N ALA A 137 -2.68 20.97 -9.35
CA ALA A 137 -3.81 21.32 -10.20
C ALA A 137 -3.63 20.95 -11.69
N GLN A 138 -2.44 20.52 -12.13
CA GLN A 138 -2.26 20.05 -13.51
C GLN A 138 -3.00 18.75 -13.75
N GLN A 139 -3.28 18.49 -15.04
CA GLN A 139 -3.80 17.21 -15.48
C GLN A 139 -2.84 16.08 -15.11
N GLU A 140 -3.38 15.04 -14.48
CA GLU A 140 -2.66 13.80 -14.23
C GLU A 140 -2.42 13.05 -15.54
N GLU A 141 -1.18 12.62 -15.75
CA GLU A 141 -0.76 11.75 -16.84
C GLU A 141 -0.30 10.40 -16.29
N GLU A 142 -0.29 9.37 -17.13
CA GLU A 142 0.30 8.08 -16.78
C GLU A 142 1.81 8.24 -16.56
N LEU A 143 2.35 7.60 -15.52
CA LEU A 143 3.76 7.68 -15.20
C LEU A 143 4.62 7.06 -16.32
N PRO A 144 5.45 7.85 -17.05
CA PRO A 144 6.17 7.33 -18.20
C PRO A 144 7.21 6.28 -17.81
N ARG A 145 7.36 5.22 -18.62
CA ARG A 145 8.38 4.17 -18.37
C ARG A 145 9.80 4.72 -18.25
N LYS A 146 10.12 5.78 -19.00
CA LYS A 146 11.43 6.44 -18.93
C LYS A 146 11.65 7.09 -17.56
N GLU A 147 10.62 7.73 -17.00
CA GLU A 147 10.64 8.33 -15.67
C GLU A 147 10.81 7.24 -14.60
N ILE A 148 10.08 6.12 -14.73
CA ILE A 148 10.24 4.95 -13.83
C ILE A 148 11.67 4.42 -13.87
N ALA A 149 12.24 4.23 -15.06
CA ALA A 149 13.60 3.70 -15.21
C ALA A 149 14.66 4.68 -14.67
N GLN A 150 14.41 5.98 -14.75
CA GLN A 150 15.34 7.01 -14.33
C GLN A 150 15.29 7.29 -12.83
N HIS A 151 14.09 7.27 -12.23
CA HIS A 151 13.85 7.78 -10.88
C HIS A 151 13.17 6.78 -9.94
N GLY A 152 12.75 5.60 -10.42
CA GLY A 152 11.97 4.64 -9.62
C GLY A 152 12.69 4.14 -8.38
N GLU A 153 13.97 3.77 -8.50
CA GLU A 153 14.77 3.34 -7.34
C GLU A 153 14.95 4.48 -6.34
N LEU A 154 15.21 5.70 -6.83
CA LEU A 154 15.36 6.88 -5.99
C LEU A 154 14.06 7.24 -5.26
N ALA A 155 12.92 7.10 -5.95
CA ALA A 155 11.59 7.29 -5.39
C ALA A 155 11.32 6.30 -4.25
N GLU A 156 11.62 5.01 -4.44
CA GLU A 156 11.48 4.00 -3.39
C GLU A 156 12.31 4.35 -2.15
N GLN A 157 13.59 4.67 -2.35
CA GLN A 157 14.50 5.01 -1.26
C GLN A 157 14.04 6.28 -0.52
N ALA A 158 13.55 7.30 -1.23
CA ALA A 158 13.03 8.52 -0.63
C ALA A 158 11.76 8.27 0.21
N ILE A 159 10.87 7.39 -0.25
CA ILE A 159 9.68 6.99 0.51
C ILE A 159 10.08 6.28 1.80
N ARG A 160 11.00 5.31 1.71
CA ARG A 160 11.52 4.60 2.89
C ARG A 160 12.15 5.58 3.88
N ALA A 161 12.96 6.52 3.41
CA ALA A 161 13.56 7.55 4.26
C ALA A 161 12.50 8.40 4.99
N ALA A 162 11.45 8.82 4.28
CA ALA A 162 10.37 9.61 4.84
C ALA A 162 9.58 8.86 5.95
N TYR A 163 9.32 7.56 5.75
CA TYR A 163 8.58 6.74 6.73
C TYR A 163 9.45 6.28 7.90
N ASP A 164 10.66 5.79 7.63
CA ASP A 164 11.56 5.21 8.64
C ASP A 164 12.32 6.29 9.42
N LYS A 165 12.20 7.56 9.02
CA LYS A 165 13.00 8.69 9.51
C LYS A 165 14.51 8.45 9.37
N SER A 166 14.90 7.74 8.32
CA SER A 166 16.29 7.45 8.00
C SER A 166 16.92 8.55 7.13
N GLU A 167 18.21 8.42 6.81
CA GLU A 167 18.90 9.40 5.96
C GLU A 167 18.31 9.41 4.54
N TRP A 168 18.15 10.61 3.99
CA TRP A 168 17.75 10.79 2.60
C TRP A 168 18.77 10.17 1.63
N PRO A 169 18.32 9.48 0.57
CA PRO A 169 19.24 8.83 -0.37
C PRO A 169 20.06 9.86 -1.15
N LYS A 170 21.32 9.51 -1.44
CA LYS A 170 22.23 10.37 -2.21
C LYS A 170 21.66 10.63 -3.60
N GLY A 171 21.54 11.90 -3.96
CA GLY A 171 20.96 12.33 -5.24
C GLY A 171 19.45 12.52 -5.20
N PHE A 172 18.76 12.20 -4.10
CA PHE A 172 17.41 12.70 -3.87
C PHE A 172 17.49 14.12 -3.36
N GLN A 173 16.74 14.95 -4.06
CA GLN A 173 16.76 16.38 -3.97
C GLN A 173 15.31 16.77 -4.26
N GLY A 174 14.52 16.97 -3.21
CA GLY A 174 13.07 16.90 -3.33
C GLY A 174 12.30 16.90 -2.02
N GLN A 175 10.98 16.74 -2.12
CA GLN A 175 10.07 16.66 -0.98
C GLN A 175 9.12 15.46 -1.12
N VAL A 176 8.78 14.86 0.03
CA VAL A 176 7.82 13.76 0.15
C VAL A 176 6.66 14.26 1.01
N TYR A 177 5.47 14.36 0.43
CA TYR A 177 4.27 14.81 1.15
C TYR A 177 3.43 13.59 1.54
N LEU A 178 3.37 13.30 2.83
CA LEU A 178 2.65 12.16 3.39
C LEU A 178 1.18 12.51 3.71
N PRO A 179 0.26 11.54 3.76
CA PRO A 179 -1.19 11.76 4.00
C PRO A 179 -1.59 12.37 5.36
N VAL A 180 -0.68 13.00 6.10
CA VAL A 180 -0.99 13.77 7.32
C VAL A 180 -1.30 15.25 7.05
N ASP A 181 -1.12 15.71 5.80
CA ASP A 181 -1.26 17.12 5.43
C ASP A 181 -2.55 17.48 4.66
N CYS A 182 -3.45 16.52 4.41
CA CYS A 182 -4.76 16.81 3.81
C CYS A 182 -5.84 16.63 4.88
N ARG A 183 -6.28 17.76 5.47
CA ARG A 183 -7.43 17.85 6.38
C ARG A 183 -8.75 17.60 5.66
#